data_AF-A0A2E5DV34-F1
#
_entry.id   AF-A0A2E5DV34-F1
#
_cell.length_a   1.000
_cell.length_b   1.000
_cell.length_c   1.000
_cell.angle_alpha   90.00
_cell.angle_beta   90.00
_cell.angle_gamma   90.00
#
_symmetry.space_group_name_H-M   'P 1'
#
loop_
_entity.id
_entity.type
_entity.pdbx_description
1 polymer ?
#
loop_
_entity_poly.entity_id
_entity_poly.type
_entity_poly.pdbx_seq_one_letter_code
_entity_poly.pdbx_strand_id
1 'polypeptide(L)'
;MSQKHIILGVSLLIILSGVGYIFLGALPVEESATPTPTTVAPTETKPPTQQQGAAGTTSTSPDAANDIDLSQAFEDTLNTLVADIQKRTITYINQRQALSRAMTPNTIAAAKDLTQHFMTVQRLSAEQRTTIDDILLSFENTNADIESLLFKNVPSEEQRAELMQNWQNMRKTYVSPYFDFFEIEEQIITAQLNLMNLYTQQESITYNEAADRITVPNPQAQAQANALRAVIHDFQREQVNMIR
;
A
#
# COMPACT_ATOMS: atom_id res chain seq x y z
N MET A 1 6.87 -16.89 31.07
CA MET A 1 6.14 -15.83 30.34
C MET A 1 6.90 -14.52 30.55
N SER A 2 7.19 -13.63 29.61
CA SER A 2 7.04 -13.58 28.16
C SER A 2 7.86 -12.35 27.72
N GLN A 3 9.14 -12.52 27.38
CA GLN A 3 9.96 -11.43 26.82
C GLN A 3 10.25 -11.65 25.33
N LYS A 4 10.07 -12.90 24.86
CA LYS A 4 10.44 -13.34 23.50
C LYS A 4 9.34 -13.05 22.45
N HIS A 5 8.07 -12.97 22.85
CA HIS A 5 6.95 -12.66 21.94
C HIS A 5 6.89 -11.16 21.58
N ILE A 6 7.60 -10.32 22.33
CA ILE A 6 7.64 -8.86 22.14
C ILE A 6 8.53 -8.50 20.93
N ILE A 7 9.56 -9.28 20.63
CA ILE A 7 10.55 -8.95 19.59
C ILE A 7 9.94 -9.07 18.18
N LEU A 8 9.15 -10.12 17.94
CA LEU A 8 8.44 -10.32 16.66
C LEU A 8 7.41 -9.22 16.35
N GLY A 9 6.71 -8.72 17.37
CA GLY A 9 5.72 -7.65 17.20
C GLY A 9 6.33 -6.27 16.91
N VAL A 10 7.49 -5.96 17.49
CA VAL A 10 8.12 -4.62 17.36
C VAL A 10 8.79 -4.42 16.01
N SER A 11 9.48 -5.43 15.47
CA SER A 11 10.12 -5.33 14.15
C SER A 11 9.08 -5.16 13.04
N LEU A 12 7.95 -5.88 13.10
CA LEU A 12 6.89 -5.75 12.12
C LEU A 12 6.14 -4.41 12.20
N LEU A 13 5.94 -3.87 13.41
CA LEU A 13 5.33 -2.55 13.62
C LEU A 13 6.14 -1.44 12.92
N ILE A 14 7.47 -1.48 13.04
CA ILE A 14 8.37 -0.49 12.42
C ILE A 14 8.35 -0.62 10.90
N ILE A 15 8.23 -1.84 10.38
CA ILE A 15 8.29 -2.09 8.95
C ILE A 15 6.96 -1.76 8.25
N LEU A 16 5.82 -2.14 8.82
CA LEU A 16 4.49 -1.85 8.25
C LEU A 16 4.09 -0.38 8.41
N SER A 17 4.55 0.30 9.47
CA SER A 17 4.39 1.76 9.59
C SER A 17 5.19 2.51 8.52
N GLY A 18 6.39 2.04 8.15
CA GLY A 18 7.18 2.60 7.05
C GLY A 18 6.46 2.55 5.69
N VAL A 19 5.72 1.46 5.40
CA VAL A 19 4.92 1.35 4.17
C VAL A 19 3.74 2.33 4.19
N GLY A 20 3.08 2.51 5.34
CA GLY A 20 2.02 3.52 5.50
C GLY A 20 2.49 4.94 5.17
N TYR A 21 3.69 5.33 5.61
CA TYR A 21 4.30 6.63 5.26
C TYR A 21 4.60 6.80 3.76
N ILE A 22 4.89 5.71 3.03
CA ILE A 22 5.13 5.77 1.58
C ILE A 22 3.83 6.08 0.81
N PHE A 23 2.68 5.56 1.27
CA PHE A 23 1.37 5.86 0.66
C PHE A 23 0.90 7.31 0.91
N LEU A 24 1.26 7.93 2.05
CA LEU A 24 1.01 9.35 2.32
C LEU A 24 1.67 10.29 1.30
N GLY A 25 2.84 9.92 0.76
CA GLY A 25 3.54 10.70 -0.26
C GLY A 25 2.95 10.61 -1.67
N ALA A 26 1.96 9.73 -1.90
CA ALA A 26 1.33 9.48 -3.20
C ALA A 26 -0.05 10.12 -3.36
N LEU A 27 -0.54 10.83 -2.34
CA LEU A 27 -1.72 11.67 -2.46
C LEU A 27 -1.38 12.91 -3.31
N PRO A 28 -2.32 13.43 -4.12
CA PRO A 28 -2.13 14.73 -4.74
C PRO A 28 -1.88 15.74 -3.63
N VAL A 29 -0.68 16.31 -3.63
CA VAL A 29 -0.33 17.44 -2.77
C VAL A 29 -1.30 18.55 -3.16
N GLU A 30 -2.31 18.83 -2.34
CA GLU A 30 -2.85 20.18 -2.31
C GLU A 30 -1.67 21.07 -1.95
N GLU A 31 -1.23 21.87 -2.91
CA GLU A 31 -0.10 22.79 -2.79
C GLU A 31 -0.37 23.75 -1.64
N SER A 32 0.09 23.39 -0.45
CA SER A 32 0.07 24.21 0.75
C SER A 32 1.48 24.27 1.31
N ALA A 33 2.10 25.42 1.07
CA ALA A 33 3.22 26.04 1.77
C ALA A 33 4.35 25.12 2.27
N THR A 34 5.49 25.23 1.59
CA THR A 34 6.82 24.80 2.04
C THR A 34 7.11 25.11 3.52
N PRO A 35 7.58 24.14 4.31
CA PRO A 35 8.40 24.42 5.49
C PRO A 35 9.90 24.22 5.21
N THR A 36 10.66 25.17 5.76
CA THR A 36 12.12 25.33 5.76
C THR A 36 12.86 24.10 6.33
N PRO A 37 14.04 23.72 5.81
CA PRO A 37 14.83 22.62 6.36
C PRO A 37 15.54 23.02 7.67
N THR A 38 15.35 22.22 8.73
CA THR A 38 16.15 22.28 9.96
C THR A 38 17.34 21.33 9.84
N THR A 39 18.53 21.91 9.82
CA THR A 39 19.82 21.22 9.94
C THR A 39 20.00 20.65 11.34
N VAL A 40 20.28 19.35 11.46
CA VAL A 40 20.78 18.73 12.70
C VAL A 40 22.09 18.00 12.39
N ALA A 41 23.14 18.38 13.11
CA ALA A 41 24.49 17.84 13.02
C ALA A 41 24.62 16.48 13.76
N PRO A 42 25.62 15.65 13.40
CA PRO A 42 25.87 14.36 14.04
C PRO A 42 26.74 14.52 15.30
N THR A 43 26.39 13.81 16.37
CA THR A 43 27.24 13.65 17.56
C THR A 43 27.66 12.19 17.70
N GLU A 44 28.97 11.98 17.64
CA GLU A 44 29.71 10.74 17.81
C GLU A 44 30.25 10.69 19.26
N THR A 45 30.01 9.64 20.06
CA THR A 45 30.99 9.19 21.09
C THR A 45 30.76 7.75 21.59
N LYS A 46 31.77 6.93 21.32
CA LYS A 46 32.36 5.69 21.90
C LYS A 46 31.90 5.02 23.24
N PRO A 47 32.38 3.77 23.51
CA PRO A 47 31.72 2.72 24.29
C PRO A 47 32.30 2.48 25.69
N PRO A 48 31.76 1.52 26.46
CA PRO A 48 32.50 0.84 27.52
C PRO A 48 32.74 -0.67 27.25
N THR A 49 33.90 -1.12 27.73
CA THR A 49 34.46 -2.47 27.63
C THR A 49 34.35 -3.24 28.96
N GLN A 50 34.01 -4.54 28.84
CA GLN A 50 34.27 -5.73 29.69
C GLN A 50 33.87 -5.82 31.18
N GLN A 51 33.24 -6.95 31.50
CA GLN A 51 33.69 -7.81 32.61
C GLN A 51 33.46 -9.30 32.31
N GLN A 52 34.51 -10.08 32.55
CA GLN A 52 34.60 -11.55 32.51
C GLN A 52 33.91 -12.20 33.71
N GLY A 53 33.39 -13.42 33.50
CA GLY A 53 33.39 -14.45 34.55
C GLY A 53 32.15 -15.35 34.56
N ALA A 54 32.31 -16.59 34.07
CA ALA A 54 31.97 -17.84 34.77
C ALA A 54 31.76 -18.96 33.74
N ALA A 55 32.64 -19.95 33.79
CA ALA A 55 32.43 -21.24 33.16
C ALA A 55 31.19 -21.89 33.78
N GLY A 56 30.14 -22.03 32.98
CA GLY A 56 28.95 -22.82 33.28
C GLY A 56 28.67 -23.70 32.07
N THR A 57 28.86 -25.00 32.24
CA THR A 57 28.47 -26.06 31.31
C THR A 57 27.11 -25.79 30.69
N THR A 58 27.11 -25.37 29.43
CA THR A 58 25.91 -25.28 28.60
C THR A 58 25.58 -26.70 28.18
N SER A 59 24.64 -27.33 28.88
CA SER A 59 23.81 -28.35 28.26
C SER A 59 23.08 -27.67 27.11
N THR A 60 23.54 -27.85 25.89
CA THR A 60 22.79 -27.57 24.68
C THR A 60 21.59 -28.51 24.67
N SER A 61 20.48 -28.05 25.25
CA SER A 61 19.18 -28.68 25.04
C SER A 61 18.85 -28.53 23.55
N PRO A 62 18.47 -29.61 22.83
CA PRO A 62 18.16 -29.56 21.40
C PRO A 62 17.06 -28.53 21.04
N ASP A 63 16.23 -28.16 22.01
CA ASP A 63 15.12 -27.21 21.83
C ASP A 63 15.57 -25.78 21.48
N ALA A 64 16.74 -25.32 21.94
CA ALA A 64 17.18 -23.95 21.68
C ALA A 64 17.63 -23.72 20.22
N ALA A 65 18.06 -24.77 19.52
CA ALA A 65 18.48 -24.68 18.12
C ALA A 65 17.26 -24.59 17.18
N ASN A 66 16.19 -25.35 17.46
CA ASN A 66 14.95 -25.30 16.70
C ASN A 66 14.22 -23.94 16.85
N ASP A 67 14.28 -23.33 18.05
CA ASP A 67 13.69 -22.01 18.30
C ASP A 67 14.39 -20.88 17.52
N ILE A 68 15.72 -20.94 17.36
CA ILE A 68 16.50 -19.96 16.59
C ILE A 68 16.19 -20.10 15.09
N ASP A 69 16.04 -21.33 14.61
CA ASP A 69 15.75 -21.63 13.19
C ASP A 69 14.35 -21.14 12.77
N LEU A 70 13.32 -21.39 13.61
CA LEU A 70 11.96 -20.91 13.33
C LEU A 70 11.85 -19.38 13.36
N SER A 71 12.51 -18.72 14.32
CA SER A 71 12.50 -17.25 14.40
C SER A 71 13.15 -16.63 13.16
N GLN A 72 14.27 -17.19 12.70
CA GLN A 72 14.95 -16.71 11.49
C GLN A 72 14.10 -16.94 10.24
N ALA A 73 13.50 -18.13 10.08
CA ALA A 73 12.64 -18.41 8.93
C ALA A 73 11.41 -17.49 8.85
N PHE A 74 10.84 -17.14 10.01
CA PHE A 74 9.74 -16.18 10.09
C PHE A 74 10.22 -14.77 9.71
N GLU A 75 11.36 -14.33 10.22
CA GLU A 75 11.95 -13.04 9.88
C GLU A 75 12.28 -12.95 8.38
N ASP A 76 12.86 -13.99 7.79
CA ASP A 76 13.20 -14.04 6.36
C ASP A 76 11.94 -13.96 5.48
N THR A 77 10.86 -14.63 5.90
CA THR A 77 9.55 -14.57 5.22
C THR A 77 8.98 -13.16 5.24
N LEU A 78 9.01 -12.50 6.40
CA LEU A 78 8.55 -11.12 6.54
C LEU A 78 9.41 -10.12 5.77
N ASN A 79 10.73 -10.26 5.82
CA ASN A 79 11.65 -9.42 5.06
C ASN A 79 11.42 -9.54 3.55
N THR A 80 11.13 -10.76 3.08
CA THR A 80 10.78 -11.02 1.68
C THR A 80 9.47 -10.34 1.29
N LEU A 81 8.41 -10.49 2.10
CA LEU A 81 7.14 -9.79 1.90
C LEU A 81 7.37 -8.28 1.79
N VAL A 82 8.13 -7.71 2.72
CA VAL A 82 8.35 -6.26 2.80
C VAL A 82 9.09 -5.74 1.57
N ALA A 83 10.15 -6.44 1.15
CA ALA A 83 10.89 -6.06 -0.05
C ALA A 83 10.01 -6.11 -1.31
N ASP A 84 9.16 -7.13 -1.43
CA ASP A 84 8.26 -7.28 -2.57
C ASP A 84 7.15 -6.21 -2.57
N ILE A 85 6.51 -5.97 -1.42
CA ILE A 85 5.50 -4.94 -1.26
C ILE A 85 6.08 -3.56 -1.55
N GLN A 86 7.25 -3.21 -1.01
CA GLN A 86 7.90 -1.91 -1.27
C GLN A 86 8.12 -1.69 -2.77
N LYS A 87 8.66 -2.70 -3.47
CA LYS A 87 8.89 -2.62 -4.92
C LYS A 87 7.57 -2.41 -5.68
N ARG A 88 6.52 -3.17 -5.34
CA ARG A 88 5.22 -3.08 -6.01
C ARG A 88 4.49 -1.79 -5.70
N THR A 89 4.57 -1.29 -4.47
CA THR A 89 4.03 0.01 -4.07
C THR A 89 4.66 1.15 -4.87
N ILE A 90 5.96 1.13 -5.14
CA ILE A 90 6.61 2.14 -5.99
C ILE A 90 6.02 2.11 -7.41
N THR A 91 5.86 0.93 -7.99
CA THR A 91 5.20 0.76 -9.30
C THR A 91 3.77 1.30 -9.29
N TYR A 92 2.99 0.94 -8.27
CA TYR A 92 1.62 1.42 -8.08
C TYR A 92 1.56 2.95 -8.02
N ILE A 93 2.43 3.60 -7.24
CA ILE A 93 2.47 5.06 -7.12
C ILE A 93 2.74 5.73 -8.47
N ASN A 94 3.70 5.20 -9.24
CA ASN A 94 4.03 5.72 -10.56
C ASN A 94 2.85 5.57 -11.54
N GLN A 95 2.17 4.42 -11.53
CA GLN A 95 0.98 4.17 -12.36
C GLN A 95 -0.16 5.10 -11.97
N ARG A 96 -0.42 5.26 -10.66
CA ARG A 96 -1.42 6.17 -10.13
C ARG A 96 -1.19 7.62 -10.55
N GLN A 97 0.06 8.10 -10.48
CA GLN A 97 0.44 9.43 -10.94
C GLN A 97 0.29 9.59 -12.46
N ALA A 98 0.60 8.57 -13.24
CA ALA A 98 0.38 8.57 -14.68
C ALA A 98 -1.11 8.64 -15.02
N LEU A 99 -1.94 7.84 -14.35
CA LEU A 99 -3.39 7.84 -14.51
C LEU A 99 -4.00 9.18 -14.09
N SER A 100 -3.61 9.71 -12.92
CA SER A 100 -4.06 11.03 -12.44
C SER A 100 -3.76 12.14 -13.44
N ARG A 101 -2.54 12.19 -13.99
CA ARG A 101 -2.17 13.15 -15.04
C ARG A 101 -3.00 12.99 -16.31
N ALA A 102 -3.19 11.75 -16.78
CA ALA A 102 -4.00 11.45 -17.95
C ALA A 102 -5.48 11.83 -17.76
N MET A 103 -5.97 11.83 -16.53
CA MET A 103 -7.35 12.14 -16.17
C MET A 103 -7.60 13.63 -15.87
N THR A 104 -6.59 14.50 -15.98
CA THR A 104 -6.79 15.94 -15.79
C THR A 104 -7.65 16.55 -16.90
N PRO A 105 -8.56 17.50 -16.60
CA PRO A 105 -9.43 18.14 -17.58
C PRO A 105 -8.66 18.73 -18.77
N ASN A 106 -7.55 19.42 -18.49
CA ASN A 106 -6.68 20.00 -19.51
C ASN A 106 -6.07 18.91 -20.42
N THR A 107 -5.57 17.80 -19.87
CA THR A 107 -4.97 16.72 -20.69
C THR A 107 -6.01 16.04 -21.56
N ILE A 108 -7.20 15.78 -21.01
CA ILE A 108 -8.31 15.18 -21.76
C ILE A 108 -8.76 16.11 -22.89
N ALA A 109 -8.89 17.40 -22.64
CA ALA A 109 -9.32 18.37 -23.66
C ALA A 109 -8.24 18.67 -24.71
N ALA A 110 -6.95 18.58 -24.35
CA ALA A 110 -5.84 18.71 -25.27
C ALA A 110 -5.61 17.46 -26.15
N ALA A 111 -6.28 16.35 -25.84
CA ALA A 111 -6.17 15.13 -26.63
C ALA A 111 -6.66 15.36 -28.06
N LYS A 112 -5.79 15.12 -29.04
CA LYS A 112 -6.14 15.19 -30.47
C LYS A 112 -7.21 14.16 -30.86
N ASP A 113 -7.16 12.99 -30.22
CA ASP A 113 -8.10 11.89 -30.40
C ASP A 113 -8.49 11.36 -29.02
N LEU A 114 -9.73 11.63 -28.63
CA LEU A 114 -10.26 11.28 -27.32
C LEU A 114 -10.44 9.77 -27.14
N THR A 115 -10.70 9.03 -28.22
CA THR A 115 -10.81 7.57 -28.21
C THR A 115 -9.44 6.94 -27.96
N GLN A 116 -8.39 7.43 -28.64
CA GLN A 116 -7.02 6.96 -28.39
C GLN A 116 -6.53 7.32 -26.98
N HIS A 117 -6.90 8.50 -26.48
CA HIS A 117 -6.62 8.90 -25.09
C HIS A 117 -7.33 7.97 -24.11
N PHE A 118 -8.60 7.64 -24.35
CA PHE A 118 -9.35 6.69 -23.53
C PHE A 118 -8.71 5.29 -23.54
N MET A 119 -8.24 4.78 -24.68
CA MET A 119 -7.49 3.51 -24.71
C MET A 119 -6.21 3.56 -23.87
N THR A 120 -5.54 4.71 -23.82
CA THR A 120 -4.36 4.91 -22.96
C THR A 120 -4.75 4.85 -21.48
N VAL A 121 -5.84 5.52 -21.10
CA VAL A 121 -6.39 5.47 -19.74
C VAL A 121 -6.78 4.03 -19.36
N GLN A 122 -7.50 3.31 -20.23
CA GLN A 122 -7.86 1.91 -20.00
C GLN A 122 -6.64 1.01 -19.74
N ARG A 123 -5.59 1.16 -20.56
CA ARG A 123 -4.34 0.42 -20.37
C ARG A 123 -3.69 0.74 -19.02
N LEU A 124 -3.55 2.02 -18.67
CA LEU A 124 -2.96 2.43 -17.39
C LEU A 124 -3.78 1.90 -16.21
N SER A 125 -5.12 1.96 -16.28
CA SER A 125 -6.01 1.40 -15.27
C SER A 125 -5.86 -0.11 -15.13
N ALA A 126 -5.74 -0.85 -16.23
CA ALA A 126 -5.51 -2.30 -16.20
C ALA A 126 -4.15 -2.64 -15.57
N GLU A 127 -3.10 -1.91 -15.94
CA GLU A 127 -1.76 -2.08 -15.34
C GLU A 127 -1.77 -1.78 -13.83
N GLN A 128 -2.50 -0.75 -13.41
CA GLN A 128 -2.64 -0.42 -11.99
C GLN A 128 -3.38 -1.52 -11.22
N ARG A 129 -4.48 -2.06 -11.77
CA ARG A 129 -5.23 -3.19 -11.19
C ARG A 129 -4.35 -4.43 -11.03
N THR A 130 -3.58 -4.78 -12.06
CA THR A 130 -2.64 -5.92 -11.96
C THR A 130 -1.63 -5.71 -10.83
N THR A 131 -1.08 -4.49 -10.67
CA THR A 131 -0.18 -4.20 -9.55
C THR A 131 -0.88 -4.31 -8.19
N ILE A 132 -2.13 -3.88 -8.07
CA ILE A 132 -2.94 -4.03 -6.85
C ILE A 132 -3.14 -5.52 -6.54
N ASP A 133 -3.60 -6.30 -7.51
CA ASP A 133 -3.83 -7.74 -7.36
C ASP A 133 -2.55 -8.45 -6.92
N ASP A 134 -1.42 -8.09 -7.53
CA ASP A 134 -0.11 -8.60 -7.18
C ASP A 134 0.30 -8.26 -5.73
N ILE A 135 0.02 -7.04 -5.25
CA ILE A 135 0.29 -6.64 -3.85
C ILE A 135 -0.55 -7.49 -2.89
N LEU A 136 -1.85 -7.64 -3.19
CA LEU A 136 -2.75 -8.44 -2.37
C LEU A 136 -2.35 -9.92 -2.35
N LEU A 137 -1.93 -10.45 -3.51
CA LEU A 137 -1.44 -11.81 -3.65
C LEU A 137 -0.17 -12.07 -2.81
N SER A 138 0.73 -11.09 -2.69
CA SER A 138 1.92 -11.22 -1.84
C SER A 138 1.56 -11.37 -0.35
N PHE A 139 0.51 -10.70 0.12
CA PHE A 139 0.00 -10.91 1.49
C PHE A 139 -0.59 -12.31 1.67
N GLU A 140 -1.37 -12.80 0.71
CA GLU A 140 -1.97 -14.15 0.78
C GLU A 140 -0.92 -15.26 0.70
N ASN A 141 0.08 -15.10 -0.17
CA ASN A 141 1.21 -16.04 -0.25
C ASN A 141 2.00 -16.07 1.06
N THR A 142 2.26 -14.91 1.66
CA THR A 142 2.94 -14.84 2.96
C THR A 142 2.13 -15.49 4.08
N ASN A 143 0.80 -15.36 4.04
CA ASN A 143 -0.08 -16.06 4.97
C ASN A 143 0.07 -17.58 4.85
N ALA A 144 0.07 -18.11 3.62
CA ALA A 144 0.27 -19.54 3.36
C ALA A 144 1.68 -20.02 3.80
N ASP A 145 2.72 -19.21 3.57
CA ASP A 145 4.08 -19.52 3.98
C ASP A 145 4.20 -19.61 5.51
N ILE A 146 3.59 -18.67 6.23
CA ILE A 146 3.56 -18.68 7.71
C ILE A 146 2.77 -19.86 8.25
N GLU A 147 1.60 -20.17 7.67
CA GLU A 147 0.84 -21.37 8.01
C GLU A 147 1.68 -22.65 7.84
N SER A 148 2.38 -22.77 6.71
CA SER A 148 3.28 -23.88 6.42
C SER A 148 4.46 -23.94 7.41
N LEU A 149 5.10 -22.81 7.73
CA LEU A 149 6.20 -22.74 8.69
C LEU A 149 5.78 -23.22 10.07
N LEU A 150 4.62 -22.74 10.55
CA LEU A 150 4.09 -23.13 11.86
C LEU A 150 3.69 -24.60 11.88
N PHE A 151 3.08 -25.12 10.81
CA PHE A 151 2.72 -26.55 10.72
C PHE A 151 3.93 -27.48 10.73
N LYS A 152 5.01 -27.10 10.03
CA LYS A 152 6.23 -27.92 9.92
C LYS A 152 7.09 -27.90 11.18
N ASN A 153 7.17 -26.75 11.86
CA ASN A 153 8.16 -26.52 12.90
C ASN A 153 7.57 -26.42 14.32
N VAL A 154 6.26 -26.32 14.49
CA VAL A 154 5.59 -26.28 15.81
C VAL A 154 4.77 -27.55 16.03
N PRO A 155 5.29 -28.54 16.79
CA PRO A 155 4.63 -29.82 16.99
C PRO A 155 3.32 -29.70 17.80
N SER A 156 3.33 -28.83 18.82
CA SER A 156 2.17 -28.61 19.69
C SER A 156 1.04 -27.93 18.94
N GLU A 157 -0.13 -28.57 18.90
CA GLU A 157 -1.34 -28.02 18.27
C GLU A 157 -1.83 -26.76 18.98
N GLU A 158 -1.81 -26.74 20.31
CA GLU A 158 -2.21 -25.59 21.11
C GLU A 158 -1.30 -24.38 20.85
N GLN A 159 0.02 -24.59 20.85
CA GLN A 159 0.99 -23.53 20.58
C GLN A 159 0.88 -23.02 19.13
N ARG A 160 0.67 -23.93 18.16
CA ARG A 160 0.46 -23.56 16.76
C ARG A 160 -0.81 -22.72 16.58
N ALA A 161 -1.90 -23.09 17.26
CA ALA A 161 -3.15 -22.33 17.22
C ALA A 161 -2.98 -20.93 17.83
N GLU A 162 -2.26 -20.80 18.96
CA GLU A 162 -1.96 -19.50 19.56
C GLU A 162 -1.13 -18.61 18.63
N LEU A 163 -0.05 -19.14 18.04
CA LEU A 163 0.79 -18.41 17.09
C LEU A 163 0.02 -18.00 15.83
N MET A 164 -0.84 -18.87 15.31
CA MET A 164 -1.72 -18.56 14.19
C MET A 164 -2.70 -17.44 14.53
N GLN A 165 -3.31 -17.48 15.72
CA GLN A 165 -4.21 -16.42 16.16
C GLN A 165 -3.50 -15.08 16.27
N ASN A 166 -2.27 -15.06 16.81
CA ASN A 166 -1.45 -13.85 16.87
C ASN A 166 -1.13 -13.30 15.47
N TRP A 167 -0.75 -14.18 14.53
CA TRP A 167 -0.54 -13.81 13.13
C TRP A 167 -1.80 -13.21 12.49
N GLN A 168 -2.96 -13.85 12.65
CA GLN A 168 -4.21 -13.35 12.08
C GLN A 168 -4.65 -12.01 12.69
N ASN A 169 -4.47 -11.82 14.01
CA ASN A 169 -4.72 -10.53 14.66
C ASN A 169 -3.84 -9.43 14.07
N MET A 170 -2.57 -9.73 13.86
CA MET A 170 -1.60 -8.79 13.29
C MET A 170 -1.91 -8.46 11.82
N ARG A 171 -2.27 -9.47 11.00
CA ARG A 171 -2.76 -9.26 9.63
C ARG A 171 -3.97 -8.35 9.62
N LYS A 172 -4.94 -8.59 10.52
CA LYS A 172 -6.12 -7.74 10.64
C LYS A 172 -5.78 -6.29 11.00
N THR A 173 -4.83 -6.07 11.92
CA THR A 173 -4.47 -4.71 12.35
C THR A 173 -3.70 -3.94 11.29
N TYR A 174 -2.74 -4.58 10.60
CA TYR A 174 -1.80 -3.86 9.75
C TYR A 174 -2.01 -4.08 8.25
N VAL A 175 -2.63 -5.19 7.85
CA VAL A 175 -2.81 -5.53 6.42
C VAL A 175 -4.21 -5.18 5.94
N SER A 176 -5.27 -5.48 6.71
CA SER A 176 -6.66 -5.20 6.30
C SER A 176 -6.92 -3.75 5.82
N PRO A 177 -6.34 -2.69 6.43
CA PRO A 177 -6.52 -1.33 5.92
C PRO A 177 -6.08 -1.13 4.47
N TYR A 178 -5.09 -1.90 3.98
CA TYR A 178 -4.67 -1.85 2.58
C TYR A 178 -5.72 -2.47 1.65
N PHE A 179 -6.38 -3.54 2.07
CA PHE A 179 -7.48 -4.14 1.29
C PHE A 179 -8.61 -3.13 1.12
N ASP A 180 -9.05 -2.51 2.21
CA ASP A 180 -10.09 -1.48 2.17
C ASP A 180 -9.67 -0.30 1.28
N PHE A 181 -8.41 0.14 1.38
CA PHE A 181 -7.87 1.22 0.55
C PHE A 181 -7.92 0.89 -0.94
N PHE A 182 -7.50 -0.32 -1.32
CA PHE A 182 -7.49 -0.76 -2.71
C PHE A 182 -8.90 -1.04 -3.26
N GLU A 183 -9.84 -1.44 -2.42
CA GLU A 183 -11.25 -1.53 -2.80
C GLU A 183 -11.79 -0.16 -3.24
N ILE A 184 -11.49 0.90 -2.49
CA ILE A 184 -11.88 2.26 -2.89
C ILE A 184 -11.11 2.71 -4.15
N GLU A 185 -9.84 2.36 -4.30
CA GLU A 185 -9.07 2.69 -5.52
C GLU A 185 -9.74 2.07 -6.76
N GLU A 186 -10.24 0.85 -6.67
CA GLU A 186 -10.98 0.20 -7.75
C GLU A 186 -12.29 0.94 -8.10
N GLN A 187 -12.98 1.47 -7.10
CA GLN A 187 -14.18 2.30 -7.30
C GLN A 187 -13.84 3.62 -8.01
N ILE A 188 -12.71 4.25 -7.64
CA ILE A 188 -12.20 5.46 -8.31
C ILE A 188 -11.86 5.16 -9.78
N ILE A 189 -11.07 4.11 -10.04
CA ILE A 189 -10.68 3.71 -11.40
C ILE A 189 -11.93 3.45 -12.26
N THR A 190 -12.90 2.72 -11.72
CA THR A 190 -14.16 2.42 -12.42
C THR A 190 -14.94 3.71 -12.75
N ALA A 191 -15.07 4.63 -11.81
CA ALA A 191 -15.75 5.90 -12.04
C ALA A 191 -15.01 6.78 -13.07
N GLN A 192 -13.68 6.79 -13.04
CA GLN A 192 -12.85 7.49 -14.02
C GLN A 192 -13.01 6.92 -15.44
N LEU A 193 -13.01 5.59 -15.58
CA LEU A 193 -13.23 4.93 -16.88
C LEU A 193 -14.62 5.21 -17.43
N ASN A 194 -15.66 5.21 -16.57
CA ASN A 194 -17.01 5.59 -16.95
C ASN A 194 -17.09 7.05 -17.40
N LEU A 195 -16.37 7.96 -16.72
CA LEU A 195 -16.31 9.37 -17.08
C LEU A 195 -15.63 9.58 -18.45
N MET A 196 -14.52 8.89 -18.70
CA MET A 196 -13.84 8.94 -19.99
C MET A 196 -14.69 8.36 -21.11
N ASN A 197 -15.35 7.22 -20.88
CA ASN A 197 -16.27 6.63 -21.84
C ASN A 197 -17.41 7.60 -22.19
N LEU A 198 -17.99 8.28 -21.18
CA LEU A 198 -18.99 9.30 -21.40
C LEU A 198 -18.48 10.43 -22.31
N TYR A 199 -17.25 10.92 -22.09
CA TYR A 199 -16.66 11.95 -22.95
C TYR A 199 -16.46 11.48 -24.39
N THR A 200 -16.01 10.23 -24.60
CA THR A 200 -15.84 9.68 -25.96
C THR A 200 -17.14 9.54 -26.73
N GLN A 201 -18.28 9.53 -26.05
CA GLN A 201 -19.61 9.45 -26.67
C GLN A 201 -20.19 10.83 -27.03
N GLN A 202 -19.52 11.93 -26.63
CA GLN A 202 -19.99 13.28 -26.95
C GLN A 202 -19.47 13.74 -28.31
N GLU A 203 -20.32 14.44 -29.06
CA GLU A 203 -19.90 15.10 -30.32
C GLU A 203 -18.83 16.16 -30.09
N SER A 204 -18.88 16.82 -28.93
CA SER A 204 -17.87 17.80 -28.51
C SER A 204 -17.78 17.87 -26.99
N ILE A 205 -16.58 18.24 -26.53
CA ILE A 205 -16.28 18.57 -25.14
C ILE A 205 -15.53 19.90 -25.13
N THR A 206 -15.74 20.71 -24.10
CA THR A 206 -15.07 22.01 -23.95
C THR A 206 -14.36 22.07 -22.62
N TYR A 207 -13.14 22.58 -22.60
CA TYR A 207 -12.43 22.85 -21.35
C TYR A 207 -12.76 24.26 -20.84
N ASN A 208 -13.24 24.34 -19.61
CA ASN A 208 -13.41 25.58 -18.88
C ASN A 208 -12.20 25.77 -17.95
N GLU A 209 -11.24 26.57 -18.39
CA GLU A 209 -10.00 26.89 -17.65
C GLU A 209 -10.30 27.49 -16.28
N ALA A 210 -11.26 28.42 -16.17
CA ALA A 210 -11.56 29.12 -14.92
C ALA A 210 -12.11 28.20 -13.82
N ALA A 211 -12.74 27.08 -14.21
CA ALA A 211 -13.32 26.11 -13.29
C ALA A 211 -12.60 24.76 -13.32
N ASP A 212 -11.44 24.68 -13.98
CA ASP A 212 -10.66 23.47 -14.28
C ASP A 212 -11.54 22.23 -14.50
N ARG A 213 -12.42 22.30 -15.51
CA ARG A 213 -13.37 21.23 -15.78
C ARG A 213 -13.77 21.14 -17.24
N ILE A 214 -14.12 19.92 -17.64
CA ILE A 214 -14.75 19.68 -18.93
C ILE A 214 -16.26 19.96 -18.85
N THR A 215 -16.79 20.67 -19.82
CA THR A 215 -18.23 20.79 -20.05
C THR A 215 -18.62 20.05 -21.32
N VAL A 216 -19.80 19.43 -21.30
CA VAL A 216 -20.41 18.74 -22.42
C VAL A 216 -21.72 19.44 -22.77
N PRO A 217 -22.04 19.64 -24.07
CA PRO A 217 -23.23 20.41 -24.46
C PRO A 217 -24.55 19.74 -24.06
N ASN A 218 -24.60 18.41 -24.05
CA ASN A 218 -25.81 17.66 -23.68
C ASN A 218 -26.07 17.78 -22.17
N PRO A 219 -27.21 18.35 -21.73
CA PRO A 219 -27.49 18.55 -20.30
C PRO A 219 -27.55 17.26 -19.48
N GLN A 220 -28.08 16.18 -20.05
CA GLN A 220 -28.16 14.89 -19.38
C GLN A 220 -26.76 14.28 -19.20
N ALA A 221 -25.95 14.32 -20.25
CA ALA A 221 -24.55 13.89 -20.16
C ALA A 221 -23.75 14.76 -19.18
N GLN A 222 -24.01 16.07 -19.13
CA GLN A 222 -23.37 16.98 -18.17
C GLN A 222 -23.74 16.63 -16.73
N ALA A 223 -25.01 16.34 -16.47
CA ALA A 223 -25.46 15.89 -15.15
C ALA A 223 -24.76 14.58 -14.74
N GLN A 224 -24.67 13.61 -15.66
CA GLN A 224 -23.95 12.36 -15.43
C GLN A 224 -22.45 12.57 -15.18
N ALA A 225 -21.80 13.44 -15.97
CA ALA A 225 -20.39 13.79 -15.78
C ALA A 225 -20.15 14.43 -14.41
N ASN A 226 -21.04 15.32 -13.96
CA ASN A 226 -20.95 15.94 -12.64
C ASN A 226 -21.14 14.92 -11.52
N ALA A 227 -22.09 13.99 -11.67
CA ALA A 227 -22.31 12.93 -10.70
C ALA A 227 -21.08 12.01 -10.57
N LEU A 228 -20.49 11.58 -11.69
CA LEU A 228 -19.27 10.76 -11.70
C LEU A 228 -18.08 11.47 -11.04
N ARG A 229 -17.90 12.78 -11.28
CA ARG A 229 -16.85 13.56 -10.61
C ARG A 229 -17.07 13.68 -9.11
N ALA A 230 -18.32 13.90 -8.68
CA ALA A 230 -18.66 13.94 -7.26
C ALA A 230 -18.32 12.61 -6.58
N VAL A 231 -18.70 11.49 -7.19
CA VAL A 231 -18.36 10.13 -6.73
C VAL A 231 -16.84 9.94 -6.62
N ILE A 232 -16.07 10.31 -7.65
CA ILE A 232 -14.60 10.23 -7.62
C ILE A 232 -14.05 11.05 -6.44
N HIS A 233 -14.52 12.27 -6.27
CA HIS A 233 -14.06 13.16 -5.21
C HIS A 233 -14.42 12.67 -3.80
N ASP A 234 -15.59 12.06 -3.63
CA ASP A 234 -16.01 11.49 -2.35
C ASP A 234 -15.16 10.27 -1.98
N PHE A 235 -14.89 9.36 -2.92
CA PHE A 235 -13.97 8.24 -2.70
C PHE A 235 -12.53 8.67 -2.44
N GLN A 236 -12.05 9.70 -3.14
CA GLN A 236 -10.72 10.27 -2.86
C GLN A 236 -10.65 10.85 -1.44
N ARG A 237 -11.71 11.51 -0.96
CA ARG A 237 -11.77 12.01 0.42
C ARG A 237 -11.80 10.86 1.43
N GLU A 238 -12.55 9.81 1.15
CA GLU A 238 -12.61 8.62 1.97
C GLU A 238 -11.23 7.97 2.11
N GLN A 239 -10.52 7.75 1.02
CA GLN A 239 -9.14 7.25 1.07
C GLN A 239 -8.21 8.12 1.91
N VAL A 240 -8.29 9.45 1.79
CA VAL A 240 -7.48 10.35 2.61
C VAL A 240 -7.79 10.17 4.10
N ASN A 241 -9.05 9.95 4.45
CA ASN A 241 -9.46 9.72 5.85
C ASN A 241 -8.99 8.37 6.38
N MET A 242 -8.80 7.36 5.54
CA MET A 242 -8.31 6.04 5.96
C MET A 242 -6.82 6.03 6.32
N ILE A 243 -6.06 7.00 5.79
CA ILE A 243 -4.61 7.09 6.00
C ILE A 243 -4.28 8.03 7.18
N ARG A 244 -5.25 8.81 7.69
CA ARG A 244 -5.10 9.72 8.83
C ARG A 244 -5.40 9.03 10.16
#